data_AF-A0AA37H5S5-F1
#
_entry.id   AF-A0AA37H5S5-F1
#
_cell.length_a   1.000
_cell.length_b   1.000
_cell.length_c   1.000
_cell.angle_alpha   90.00
_cell.angle_beta   90.00
_cell.angle_gamma   90.00
#
_symmetry.space_group_name_H-M   'P 1'
#
loop_
_entity.id
_entity.type
_entity.pdbx_description
1 polymer ?
#
loop_
_entity_poly.entity_id
_entity_poly.type
_entity_poly.pdbx_seq_one_letter_code
_entity_poly.pdbx_strand_id
1 'polypeptide(L)'
;MTPRNPFLAPTPERDAALLALVDAVRATGYAFTTVTPATHERVNRRPGSAEARDLRDILGWSRPFRPDVVPRELFDLMQAAGAAVPDGALWRPTLRLSSLDGELFLHSAFPPLAADSVFFGPDTMRFVRAVAAHLRTRAAPLRHVVDIGCGSGAAGIVIAKQAPEAAIALVDINEAALHAAGLNARAAGVATAVPQRSDLLGQVEGAFDLIVSNPPFMVDAAGRAYRDGGGVHGSGLSLAVVEAATRRLAPGGSLVLFTGTAIVGGRDGFRTAACELCADAGLDWDYDEVDPDVYGEELDGPAYAEADRIALAVLTATRPI
;
A
#
# COMPACT_ATOMS: atom_id res chain seq x y z
N MET A 1 -12.34 -14.06 19.08
CA MET A 1 -10.86 -14.07 19.02
C MET A 1 -10.47 -13.24 17.82
N THR A 2 -9.61 -12.23 17.95
CA THR A 2 -9.15 -11.46 16.78
C THR A 2 -8.44 -12.42 15.82
N PRO A 3 -8.81 -12.46 14.53
CA PRO A 3 -8.14 -13.34 13.57
C PRO A 3 -6.64 -13.03 13.56
N ARG A 4 -5.82 -14.07 13.63
CA ARG A 4 -4.36 -13.93 13.54
C ARG A 4 -4.01 -13.43 12.14
N ASN A 5 -3.14 -12.43 12.04
CA ASN A 5 -2.64 -11.93 10.76
C ASN A 5 -1.94 -13.08 10.00
N PRO A 6 -2.42 -13.46 8.79
CA PRO A 6 -1.88 -14.61 8.07
C PRO A 6 -0.43 -14.40 7.61
N PHE A 7 0.01 -13.15 7.56
CA PHE A 7 1.37 -12.78 7.16
C PHE A 7 2.38 -12.87 8.32
N LEU A 8 1.95 -13.11 9.56
CA LEU A 8 2.85 -13.33 10.70
C LEU A 8 3.18 -14.81 10.90
N ALA A 9 4.40 -15.06 11.39
CA ALA A 9 4.95 -16.41 11.60
C ALA A 9 4.79 -17.29 10.33
N PRO A 10 5.43 -16.89 9.21
CA PRO A 10 5.39 -17.64 7.96
C PRO A 10 5.97 -19.04 8.13
N THR A 11 5.45 -19.98 7.35
CA THR A 11 6.08 -21.30 7.14
C THR A 11 6.08 -21.62 5.65
N PRO A 12 7.05 -22.40 5.15
CA PRO A 12 7.10 -22.76 3.73
C PRO A 12 5.80 -23.37 3.19
N GLU A 13 5.11 -24.17 4.02
CA GLU A 13 3.84 -24.82 3.66
C GLU A 13 2.71 -23.78 3.54
N ARG A 14 2.63 -22.81 4.45
CA ARG A 14 1.62 -21.74 4.39
C ARG A 14 1.86 -20.85 3.18
N ASP A 15 3.12 -20.50 2.90
CA ASP A 15 3.48 -19.68 1.75
C ASP A 15 3.13 -20.38 0.43
N ALA A 16 3.43 -21.68 0.33
CA ALA A 16 3.04 -22.49 -0.82
C ALA A 16 1.51 -22.54 -0.99
N ALA A 17 0.76 -22.69 0.11
CA ALA A 17 -0.71 -22.66 0.09
C ALA A 17 -1.26 -21.27 -0.30
N LEU A 18 -0.65 -20.18 0.16
CA LEU A 18 -1.04 -18.82 -0.22
C LEU A 18 -0.82 -18.56 -1.72
N LEU A 19 0.30 -18.99 -2.27
CA LEU A 19 0.56 -18.86 -3.71
C LEU A 19 -0.40 -19.72 -4.54
N ALA A 20 -0.60 -20.98 -4.16
CA ALA A 20 -1.56 -21.85 -4.82
C ALA A 20 -3.00 -21.29 -4.73
N LEU A 21 -3.36 -20.66 -3.61
CA LEU A 21 -4.63 -19.96 -3.46
C LEU A 21 -4.73 -18.79 -4.45
N VAL A 22 -3.69 -17.96 -4.59
CA VAL A 22 -3.69 -16.85 -5.56
C VAL A 22 -3.87 -17.37 -6.98
N ASP A 23 -3.16 -18.43 -7.36
CA ASP A 23 -3.25 -19.02 -8.70
C ASP A 23 -4.65 -19.60 -8.97
N ALA A 24 -5.21 -20.33 -8.00
CA ALA A 24 -6.56 -20.88 -8.09
C ALA A 24 -7.63 -19.78 -8.21
N VAL A 25 -7.50 -18.70 -7.43
CA VAL A 25 -8.40 -17.53 -7.51
C VAL A 25 -8.25 -16.82 -8.85
N ARG A 26 -7.02 -16.65 -9.35
CA ARG A 26 -6.75 -16.05 -10.67
C ARG A 26 -7.41 -16.86 -11.78
N ALA A 27 -7.36 -18.18 -11.72
CA ALA A 27 -7.96 -19.07 -12.71
C ALA A 27 -9.50 -18.95 -12.81
N THR A 28 -10.18 -18.42 -11.78
CA THR A 28 -11.63 -18.19 -11.84
C THR A 28 -12.01 -16.90 -12.58
N GLY A 29 -11.04 -16.11 -13.05
CA GLY A 29 -11.27 -14.76 -13.56
C GLY A 29 -11.66 -13.76 -12.47
N TYR A 30 -11.29 -14.03 -11.22
CA TYR A 30 -11.59 -13.16 -10.09
C TYR A 30 -11.05 -11.74 -10.31
N ALA A 31 -11.86 -10.74 -9.98
CA ALA A 31 -11.43 -9.35 -9.90
C ALA A 31 -12.11 -8.61 -8.77
N PHE A 32 -11.36 -7.77 -8.06
CA PHE A 32 -11.91 -6.91 -7.02
C PHE A 32 -11.14 -5.59 -6.89
N THR A 33 -11.86 -4.48 -6.97
CA THR A 33 -11.31 -3.14 -6.67
C THR A 33 -11.55 -2.83 -5.21
N THR A 34 -10.48 -2.71 -4.41
CA THR A 34 -10.64 -2.25 -3.04
C THR A 34 -11.09 -0.81 -2.97
N VAL A 35 -12.19 -0.61 -2.24
CA VAL A 35 -12.85 0.67 -2.00
C VAL A 35 -12.40 1.27 -0.66
N THR A 36 -12.86 2.49 -0.38
CA THR A 36 -12.61 3.13 0.93
C THR A 36 -13.27 2.34 2.07
N PRO A 37 -12.70 2.40 3.30
CA PRO A 37 -13.32 1.83 4.49
C PRO A 37 -14.80 2.23 4.67
N ALA A 38 -15.13 3.51 4.50
CA ALA A 38 -16.50 4.01 4.59
C ALA A 38 -17.45 3.33 3.59
N THR A 39 -16.99 3.13 2.34
CA THR A 39 -17.77 2.39 1.33
C THR A 39 -17.94 0.93 1.72
N HIS A 40 -16.86 0.29 2.18
CA HIS A 40 -16.86 -1.10 2.61
C HIS A 40 -17.89 -1.36 3.71
N GLU A 41 -17.89 -0.51 4.74
CA GLU A 41 -18.85 -0.62 5.83
C GLU A 41 -20.29 -0.38 5.37
N ARG A 42 -20.53 0.68 4.60
CA ARG A 42 -21.87 1.00 4.08
C ARG A 42 -22.44 -0.14 3.25
N VAL A 43 -21.62 -0.79 2.43
CA VAL A 43 -22.04 -1.93 1.60
C VAL A 43 -22.32 -3.14 2.47
N ASN A 44 -21.44 -3.49 3.42
CA ASN A 44 -21.63 -4.66 4.28
C ASN A 44 -22.79 -4.52 5.27
N ARG A 45 -23.22 -3.29 5.61
CA ARG A 45 -24.43 -3.05 6.43
C ARG A 45 -25.75 -3.26 5.68
N ARG A 46 -25.73 -3.42 4.35
CA ARG A 46 -26.97 -3.58 3.57
C ARG A 46 -27.67 -4.91 3.91
N PRO A 47 -29.01 -4.93 3.94
CA PRO A 47 -29.76 -6.18 4.04
C PRO A 47 -29.30 -7.18 2.97
N GLY A 48 -29.02 -8.43 3.38
CA GLY A 48 -28.51 -9.48 2.48
C GLY A 48 -26.98 -9.50 2.27
N SER A 49 -26.21 -8.62 2.93
CA SER A 49 -24.73 -8.64 2.89
C SER A 49 -24.10 -9.27 4.15
N ALA A 50 -24.90 -9.92 5.00
CA ALA A 50 -24.44 -10.53 6.25
C ALA A 50 -23.55 -11.77 6.01
N GLU A 51 -23.83 -12.54 4.95
CA GLU A 51 -23.08 -13.73 4.57
C GLU A 51 -22.63 -13.62 3.11
N ALA A 52 -21.48 -14.21 2.79
CA ALA A 52 -20.94 -14.25 1.46
C ALA A 52 -21.70 -15.22 0.56
N ARG A 53 -21.87 -14.86 -0.70
CA ARG A 53 -22.55 -15.69 -1.72
C ARG A 53 -21.59 -16.21 -2.78
N ASP A 54 -20.41 -15.63 -2.86
CA ASP A 54 -19.38 -15.95 -3.85
C ASP A 54 -18.00 -15.58 -3.32
N LEU A 55 -16.97 -15.90 -4.11
CA LEU A 55 -15.57 -15.62 -3.79
C LEU A 55 -15.28 -14.12 -3.64
N ARG A 56 -16.00 -13.25 -4.35
CA ARG A 56 -15.86 -11.80 -4.30
C ARG A 56 -16.34 -11.24 -2.96
N ASP A 57 -17.43 -11.77 -2.44
CA ASP A 57 -17.95 -11.46 -1.12
C ASP A 57 -16.98 -11.90 -0.01
N ILE A 58 -16.30 -13.05 -0.19
CA ILE A 58 -15.30 -13.57 0.75
C ILE A 58 -14.00 -12.75 0.71
N LEU A 59 -13.27 -12.80 -0.41
CA LEU A 59 -11.91 -12.26 -0.52
C LEU A 59 -11.87 -10.78 -0.89
N GLY A 60 -12.98 -10.21 -1.36
CA GLY A 60 -13.11 -8.79 -1.66
C GLY A 60 -13.77 -8.02 -0.53
N TRP A 61 -14.94 -8.47 -0.07
CA TRP A 61 -15.74 -7.78 0.96
C TRP A 61 -15.51 -8.28 2.39
N SER A 62 -14.63 -9.27 2.61
CA SER A 62 -14.33 -9.86 3.94
C SER A 62 -15.57 -10.37 4.68
N ARG A 63 -16.56 -10.90 3.96
CA ARG A 63 -17.80 -11.37 4.59
C ARG A 63 -17.62 -12.77 5.19
N PRO A 64 -18.28 -13.06 6.32
CA PRO A 64 -18.43 -14.42 6.83
C PRO A 64 -19.10 -15.31 5.79
N PHE A 65 -18.74 -16.59 5.73
CA PHE A 65 -19.21 -17.49 4.68
C PHE A 65 -19.38 -18.93 5.17
N ARG A 66 -20.19 -19.70 4.46
CA ARG A 66 -20.31 -21.15 4.65
C ARG A 66 -19.32 -21.88 3.71
N PRO A 67 -18.72 -23.00 4.11
CA PRO A 67 -17.72 -23.69 3.29
C PRO A 67 -18.19 -24.10 1.88
N ASP A 68 -19.49 -24.35 1.71
CA ASP A 68 -20.13 -24.75 0.46
C ASP A 68 -20.31 -23.60 -0.57
N VAL A 69 -19.99 -22.35 -0.19
CA VAL A 69 -20.02 -21.19 -1.10
C VAL A 69 -18.90 -21.24 -2.15
N VAL A 70 -17.82 -21.97 -1.88
CA VAL A 70 -16.66 -22.12 -2.77
C VAL A 70 -16.37 -23.60 -3.03
N PRO A 71 -15.69 -23.94 -4.14
CA PRO A 71 -15.22 -25.30 -4.38
C PRO A 71 -14.39 -25.83 -3.21
N ARG A 72 -14.51 -27.13 -2.93
CA ARG A 72 -13.88 -27.76 -1.76
C ARG A 72 -12.36 -27.58 -1.77
N GLU A 73 -11.74 -27.71 -2.94
CA GLU A 73 -10.31 -27.56 -3.14
C GLU A 73 -9.84 -26.14 -2.78
N LEU A 74 -10.63 -25.12 -3.16
CA LEU A 74 -10.33 -23.73 -2.82
C LEU A 74 -10.45 -23.50 -1.31
N PHE A 75 -11.49 -24.06 -0.68
CA PHE A 75 -11.67 -23.97 0.76
C PHE A 75 -10.53 -24.65 1.54
N ASP A 76 -10.06 -25.81 1.07
CA ASP A 76 -8.92 -26.51 1.68
C ASP A 76 -7.62 -25.67 1.55
N LEU A 77 -7.39 -25.02 0.41
CA LEU A 77 -6.29 -24.06 0.24
C LEU A 77 -6.41 -22.86 1.20
N MET A 78 -7.62 -22.30 1.33
CA MET A 78 -7.86 -21.17 2.26
C MET A 78 -7.54 -21.55 3.71
N GLN A 79 -7.87 -22.77 4.14
CA GLN A 79 -7.52 -23.26 5.48
C GLN A 79 -6.02 -23.45 5.63
N ALA A 80 -5.35 -24.12 4.69
CA ALA A 80 -3.91 -24.36 4.72
C ALA A 80 -3.10 -23.05 4.72
N ALA A 81 -3.56 -22.06 3.95
CA ALA A 81 -2.99 -20.72 3.87
C ALA A 81 -3.25 -19.88 5.15
N GLY A 82 -4.13 -20.33 6.04
CA GLY A 82 -4.64 -19.50 7.14
C GLY A 82 -5.47 -18.30 6.66
N ALA A 83 -5.94 -18.34 5.42
CA ALA A 83 -6.76 -17.30 4.76
C ALA A 83 -8.23 -17.30 5.23
N ALA A 84 -8.66 -18.36 5.93
CA ALA A 84 -9.96 -18.44 6.59
C ALA A 84 -9.84 -19.13 7.95
N VAL A 85 -10.63 -18.67 8.93
CA VAL A 85 -10.70 -19.24 10.27
C VAL A 85 -12.16 -19.50 10.69
N PRO A 86 -12.43 -20.49 11.56
CA PRO A 86 -13.77 -20.71 12.10
C PRO A 86 -14.30 -19.50 12.87
N ASP A 87 -15.57 -19.17 12.69
CA ASP A 87 -16.29 -18.10 13.39
C ASP A 87 -17.74 -18.54 13.68
N GLY A 88 -17.91 -19.28 14.79
CA GLY A 88 -19.19 -19.91 15.13
C GLY A 88 -19.60 -20.98 14.12
N ALA A 89 -20.77 -20.82 13.51
CA ALA A 89 -21.27 -21.72 12.47
C ALA A 89 -20.75 -21.36 11.06
N LEU A 90 -20.03 -20.25 10.93
CA LEU A 90 -19.48 -19.74 9.68
C LEU A 90 -17.96 -19.75 9.72
N TRP A 91 -17.37 -19.31 8.61
CA TRP A 91 -15.95 -19.03 8.47
C TRP A 91 -15.73 -17.56 8.17
N ARG A 92 -14.60 -17.02 8.61
CA ARG A 92 -14.22 -15.63 8.37
C ARG A 92 -12.90 -15.57 7.61
N PRO A 93 -12.81 -14.79 6.53
CA PRO A 93 -11.54 -14.58 5.84
C PRO A 93 -10.60 -13.72 6.69
N THR A 94 -9.30 -14.01 6.63
CA THR A 94 -8.24 -13.29 7.37
C THR A 94 -7.43 -12.35 6.47
N LEU A 95 -7.57 -12.49 5.16
CA LEU A 95 -6.96 -11.65 4.14
C LEU A 95 -7.98 -11.27 3.06
N ARG A 96 -7.54 -10.40 2.16
CA ARG A 96 -8.24 -10.00 0.94
C ARG A 96 -7.35 -10.15 -0.28
N LEU A 97 -7.98 -10.25 -1.43
CA LEU A 97 -7.33 -10.17 -2.74
C LEU A 97 -7.90 -9.00 -3.54
N SER A 98 -7.01 -8.10 -3.94
CA SER A 98 -7.32 -6.94 -4.78
C SER A 98 -6.66 -7.02 -6.14
N SER A 99 -7.35 -6.55 -7.15
CA SER A 99 -6.85 -6.48 -8.52
C SER A 99 -6.27 -5.10 -8.83
N LEU A 100 -5.08 -5.07 -9.42
CA LEU A 100 -4.45 -3.86 -9.95
C LEU A 100 -3.51 -4.24 -11.09
N ASP A 101 -3.66 -3.59 -12.25
CA ASP A 101 -2.84 -3.78 -13.46
C ASP A 101 -2.61 -5.24 -13.87
N GLY A 102 -3.67 -6.04 -13.81
CA GLY A 102 -3.66 -7.46 -14.19
C GLY A 102 -3.07 -8.41 -13.14
N GLU A 103 -2.67 -7.90 -11.98
CA GLU A 103 -2.18 -8.69 -10.85
C GLU A 103 -3.18 -8.77 -9.70
N LEU A 104 -2.98 -9.77 -8.84
CA LEU A 104 -3.70 -9.94 -7.58
C LEU A 104 -2.76 -9.71 -6.40
N PHE A 105 -3.17 -8.86 -5.47
CA PHE A 105 -2.42 -8.50 -4.28
C PHE A 105 -3.12 -9.02 -3.02
N LEU A 106 -2.38 -9.84 -2.25
CA LEU A 106 -2.72 -10.25 -0.90
C LEU A 106 -2.51 -9.06 0.05
N HIS A 107 -3.50 -8.80 0.90
CA HIS A 107 -3.43 -7.81 1.97
C HIS A 107 -4.42 -8.14 3.09
N SER A 108 -4.42 -7.38 4.19
CA SER A 108 -5.23 -7.72 5.37
C SER A 108 -6.74 -7.63 5.12
N ALA A 109 -7.51 -8.48 5.81
CA ALA A 109 -8.96 -8.44 5.81
C ALA A 109 -9.53 -7.16 6.44
N PHE A 110 -10.75 -6.85 6.05
CA PHE A 110 -11.49 -5.72 6.61
C PHE A 110 -12.30 -6.15 7.86
N PRO A 111 -12.36 -5.32 8.92
CA PRO A 111 -11.59 -4.09 9.12
C PRO A 111 -10.12 -4.37 9.50
N PRO A 112 -9.15 -3.56 9.01
CA PRO A 112 -7.74 -3.70 9.37
C PRO A 112 -7.48 -3.13 10.76
N LEU A 113 -7.86 -3.86 11.80
CA LEU A 113 -7.81 -3.36 13.18
C LEU A 113 -6.46 -3.53 13.87
N ALA A 114 -5.59 -4.38 13.33
CA ALA A 114 -4.32 -4.73 13.96
C ALA A 114 -3.20 -3.79 13.49
N ALA A 115 -2.24 -3.48 14.37
CA ALA A 115 -1.13 -2.56 14.07
C ALA A 115 -0.23 -3.07 12.92
N ASP A 116 -0.19 -4.38 12.72
CA ASP A 116 0.55 -5.10 11.68
C ASP A 116 -0.27 -5.31 10.40
N SER A 117 -1.44 -4.69 10.27
CA SER A 117 -2.28 -4.81 9.07
C SER A 117 -1.54 -4.32 7.82
N VAL A 118 -1.64 -5.08 6.74
CA VAL A 118 -1.14 -4.72 5.41
C VAL A 118 -2.25 -3.99 4.68
N PHE A 119 -2.05 -2.69 4.42
CA PHE A 119 -3.02 -1.85 3.75
C PHE A 119 -2.94 -1.98 2.23
N PHE A 120 -4.11 -1.96 1.59
CA PHE A 120 -4.28 -1.82 0.15
C PHE A 120 -5.60 -1.10 -0.08
N GLY A 121 -5.61 -0.03 -0.87
CA GLY A 121 -6.81 0.76 -1.08
C GLY A 121 -6.76 1.69 -2.28
N PRO A 122 -7.75 2.60 -2.42
CA PRO A 122 -7.78 3.58 -3.51
C PRO A 122 -6.50 4.39 -3.65
N ASP A 123 -5.83 4.73 -2.53
CA ASP A 123 -4.58 5.47 -2.56
C ASP A 123 -3.41 4.66 -3.09
N THR A 124 -3.37 3.36 -2.84
CA THR A 124 -2.41 2.45 -3.50
C THR A 124 -2.58 2.54 -5.02
N MET A 125 -3.82 2.60 -5.52
CA MET A 125 -4.08 2.70 -6.96
C MET A 125 -3.68 4.07 -7.52
N ARG A 126 -3.94 5.17 -6.80
CA ARG A 126 -3.53 6.52 -7.19
C ARG A 126 -2.00 6.63 -7.22
N PHE A 127 -1.33 6.14 -6.19
CA PHE A 127 0.13 6.10 -6.10
C PHE A 127 0.76 5.30 -7.24
N VAL A 128 0.29 4.07 -7.49
CA VAL A 128 0.79 3.23 -8.60
C VAL A 128 0.61 3.92 -9.95
N ARG A 129 -0.51 4.63 -10.16
CA ARG A 129 -0.74 5.41 -11.39
C ARG A 129 0.24 6.58 -11.53
N ALA A 130 0.54 7.29 -10.44
CA ALA A 130 1.51 8.37 -10.43
C ALA A 130 2.92 7.86 -10.76
N VAL A 131 3.33 6.74 -10.14
CA VAL A 131 4.59 6.06 -10.45
C VAL A 131 4.64 5.64 -11.92
N ALA A 132 3.60 4.99 -12.44
CA ALA A 132 3.53 4.58 -13.84
C ALA A 132 3.55 5.79 -14.80
N ALA A 133 2.99 6.93 -14.42
CA ALA A 133 3.06 8.16 -15.21
C ALA A 133 4.48 8.70 -15.30
N HIS A 134 5.19 8.74 -14.17
CA HIS A 134 6.60 9.14 -14.13
C HIS A 134 7.51 8.20 -14.95
N LEU A 135 7.29 6.90 -14.87
CA LEU A 135 8.05 5.92 -15.67
C LEU A 135 7.93 6.15 -17.17
N ARG A 136 6.78 6.63 -17.66
CA ARG A 136 6.55 6.90 -19.10
C ARG A 136 7.32 8.12 -19.62
N THR A 137 7.64 9.08 -18.77
CA THR A 137 8.34 10.32 -19.17
C THR A 137 9.84 10.23 -18.91
N ARG A 138 10.29 9.25 -18.13
CA ARG A 138 11.70 9.04 -17.81
C ARG A 138 12.49 8.53 -19.02
N ALA A 139 13.60 9.20 -19.33
CA ALA A 139 14.51 8.79 -20.42
C ALA A 139 15.60 7.80 -19.97
N ALA A 140 16.07 7.91 -18.72
CA ALA A 140 17.16 7.09 -18.21
C ALA A 140 16.68 5.72 -17.71
N PRO A 141 17.42 4.64 -17.95
CA PRO A 141 17.07 3.31 -17.46
C PRO A 141 17.08 3.27 -15.93
N LEU A 142 16.36 2.30 -15.36
CA LEU A 142 16.36 2.00 -13.93
C LEU A 142 17.26 0.81 -13.66
N ARG A 143 18.18 0.93 -12.70
CA ARG A 143 18.97 -0.17 -12.16
C ARG A 143 18.73 -0.37 -10.67
N HIS A 144 18.63 0.71 -9.90
CA HIS A 144 18.43 0.68 -8.45
C HIS A 144 17.20 1.47 -8.06
N VAL A 145 16.21 0.77 -7.51
CA VAL A 145 14.93 1.35 -7.09
C VAL A 145 14.65 0.98 -5.64
N VAL A 146 14.01 1.88 -4.90
CA VAL A 146 13.48 1.57 -3.57
C VAL A 146 12.04 2.06 -3.42
N ASP A 147 11.19 1.19 -2.89
CA ASP A 147 9.81 1.47 -2.49
C ASP A 147 9.75 1.56 -0.97
N ILE A 148 9.70 2.80 -0.43
CA ILE A 148 9.74 3.08 1.00
C ILE A 148 8.33 2.99 1.60
N GLY A 149 8.19 2.14 2.62
CA GLY A 149 6.88 1.81 3.20
C GLY A 149 6.08 0.95 2.22
N CYS A 150 6.73 -0.08 1.66
CA CYS A 150 6.22 -0.79 0.49
C CYS A 150 4.85 -1.44 0.73
N GLY A 151 4.46 -1.73 1.99
CA GLY A 151 3.16 -2.32 2.30
C GLY A 151 2.96 -3.65 1.58
N SER A 152 1.98 -3.69 0.67
CA SER A 152 1.71 -4.86 -0.18
C SER A 152 2.72 -5.08 -1.33
N GLY A 153 3.66 -4.15 -1.54
CA GLY A 153 4.65 -4.16 -2.64
C GLY A 153 4.11 -3.69 -3.99
N ALA A 154 2.90 -3.11 -4.04
CA ALA A 154 2.19 -2.84 -5.29
C ALA A 154 2.97 -1.96 -6.28
N ALA A 155 3.57 -0.86 -5.81
CA ALA A 155 4.34 0.03 -6.68
C ALA A 155 5.63 -0.63 -7.15
N GLY A 156 6.43 -1.19 -6.24
CA GLY A 156 7.65 -1.90 -6.61
C GLY A 156 7.43 -3.06 -7.60
N ILE A 157 6.35 -3.84 -7.45
CA ILE A 157 6.01 -4.92 -8.38
C ILE A 157 5.64 -4.37 -9.76
N VAL A 158 4.86 -3.28 -9.84
CA VAL A 158 4.53 -2.63 -11.12
C VAL A 158 5.79 -2.05 -11.78
N ILE A 159 6.69 -1.44 -11.01
CA ILE A 159 7.99 -0.96 -11.52
C ILE A 159 8.80 -2.13 -12.08
N ALA A 160 8.88 -3.25 -11.37
CA ALA A 160 9.65 -4.42 -11.79
C ALA A 160 9.19 -5.00 -13.12
N LYS A 161 7.87 -5.00 -13.37
CA LYS A 161 7.31 -5.48 -14.63
C LYS A 161 7.63 -4.55 -15.81
N GLN A 162 7.85 -3.27 -15.55
CA GLN A 162 8.23 -2.28 -16.58
C GLN A 162 9.74 -2.15 -16.75
N ALA A 163 10.52 -2.47 -15.71
CA ALA A 163 11.98 -2.50 -15.71
C ALA A 163 12.49 -3.86 -15.16
N PRO A 164 12.43 -4.95 -15.96
CA PRO A 164 12.76 -6.30 -15.49
C PRO A 164 14.21 -6.50 -15.05
N GLU A 165 15.11 -5.61 -15.45
CA GLU A 165 16.53 -5.63 -15.06
C GLU A 165 16.84 -4.78 -13.82
N ALA A 166 15.87 -3.98 -13.34
CA ALA A 166 16.07 -3.14 -12.17
C ALA A 166 16.01 -3.98 -10.89
N ALA A 167 17.00 -3.79 -10.00
CA ALA A 167 16.95 -4.28 -8.64
C ALA A 167 16.06 -3.36 -7.80
N ILE A 168 15.02 -3.92 -7.19
CA ILE A 168 13.99 -3.17 -6.48
C ILE A 168 13.99 -3.62 -5.02
N ALA A 169 14.36 -2.71 -4.13
CA ALA A 169 14.23 -2.91 -2.69
C ALA A 169 12.82 -2.52 -2.24
N LEU A 170 12.04 -3.47 -1.74
CA LEU A 170 10.76 -3.22 -1.08
C LEU A 170 11.03 -3.08 0.42
N VAL A 171 10.99 -1.85 0.95
CA VAL A 171 11.39 -1.62 2.34
C VAL A 171 10.24 -1.19 3.24
N ASP A 172 10.19 -1.76 4.43
CA ASP A 172 9.14 -1.50 5.42
C ASP A 172 9.64 -1.84 6.84
N ILE A 173 9.04 -1.24 7.86
CA ILE A 173 9.26 -1.59 9.27
C ILE A 173 8.35 -2.73 9.73
N ASN A 174 7.25 -2.97 9.02
CA ASN A 174 6.26 -3.97 9.33
C ASN A 174 6.62 -5.31 8.67
N GLU A 175 6.99 -6.30 9.49
CA GLU A 175 7.31 -7.66 9.03
C GLU A 175 6.16 -8.34 8.26
N ALA A 176 4.90 -8.07 8.62
CA ALA A 176 3.75 -8.60 7.90
C ALA A 176 3.64 -8.00 6.49
N ALA A 177 3.98 -6.71 6.34
CA ALA A 177 4.01 -6.03 5.05
C ALA A 177 5.12 -6.61 4.16
N LEU A 178 6.35 -6.73 4.69
CA LEU A 178 7.48 -7.35 3.97
C LEU A 178 7.15 -8.76 3.47
N HIS A 179 6.53 -9.57 4.33
CA HIS A 179 6.13 -10.92 3.96
C HIS A 179 5.05 -10.91 2.86
N ALA A 180 4.00 -10.08 3.01
CA ALA A 180 2.97 -9.93 1.99
C ALA A 180 3.54 -9.43 0.65
N ALA A 181 4.44 -8.44 0.68
CA ALA A 181 5.12 -7.91 -0.50
C ALA A 181 5.94 -9.00 -1.22
N GLY A 182 6.68 -9.83 -0.47
CA GLY A 182 7.40 -10.97 -1.04
C GLY A 182 6.49 -12.03 -1.68
N LEU A 183 5.36 -12.36 -1.04
CA LEU A 183 4.36 -13.26 -1.61
C LEU A 183 3.73 -12.68 -2.89
N ASN A 184 3.38 -11.39 -2.88
CA ASN A 184 2.81 -10.70 -4.03
C ASN A 184 3.80 -10.64 -5.20
N ALA A 185 5.10 -10.38 -4.93
CA ALA A 185 6.13 -10.37 -5.96
C ALA A 185 6.28 -11.75 -6.60
N ARG A 186 6.31 -12.82 -5.79
CA ARG A 186 6.34 -14.22 -6.27
C ARG A 186 5.09 -14.56 -7.08
N ALA A 187 3.91 -14.18 -6.62
CA ALA A 187 2.65 -14.42 -7.31
C ALA A 187 2.52 -13.65 -8.64
N ALA A 188 3.22 -12.52 -8.77
CA ALA A 188 3.32 -11.74 -10.00
C ALA A 188 4.48 -12.20 -10.91
N GLY A 189 5.24 -13.23 -10.52
CA GLY A 189 6.40 -13.71 -11.27
C GLY A 189 7.59 -12.76 -11.30
N VAL A 190 7.69 -11.87 -10.30
CA VAL A 190 8.74 -10.83 -10.20
C VAL A 190 9.79 -11.27 -9.18
N ALA A 191 11.00 -11.60 -9.65
CA ALA A 191 12.11 -11.99 -8.80
C ALA A 191 13.03 -10.82 -8.38
N THR A 192 12.97 -9.70 -9.09
CA THR A 192 13.86 -8.54 -8.85
C THR A 192 13.38 -7.60 -7.76
N ALA A 193 12.14 -7.76 -7.29
CA ALA A 193 11.57 -7.02 -6.17
C ALA A 193 11.75 -7.83 -4.87
N VAL A 194 12.65 -7.35 -4.02
CA VAL A 194 13.10 -8.09 -2.82
C VAL A 194 12.69 -7.32 -1.57
N PRO A 195 11.91 -7.94 -0.65
CA PRO A 195 11.57 -7.32 0.62
C PRO A 195 12.77 -7.29 1.57
N GLN A 196 12.95 -6.14 2.22
CA GLN A 196 14.00 -5.93 3.23
C GLN A 196 13.50 -5.00 4.34
N ARG A 197 13.74 -5.38 5.60
CA ARG A 197 13.40 -4.53 6.74
C ARG A 197 14.27 -3.27 6.74
N SER A 198 13.65 -2.09 6.76
CA SER A 198 14.32 -0.80 6.93
C SER A 198 13.35 0.23 7.51
N ASP A 199 13.86 1.11 8.35
CA ASP A 199 13.21 2.36 8.72
C ASP A 199 13.66 3.44 7.74
N LEU A 200 12.74 3.88 6.89
CA LEU A 200 13.04 4.64 5.68
C LEU A 200 14.20 3.97 4.91
N LEU A 201 15.32 4.67 4.74
CA LEU A 201 16.53 4.17 4.07
C LEU A 201 17.68 3.82 5.03
N GLY A 202 17.39 3.66 6.33
CA GLY A 202 18.40 3.47 7.37
C GLY A 202 19.17 2.15 7.30
N GLN A 203 18.56 1.09 6.76
CA GLN A 203 19.15 -0.25 6.67
C GLN A 203 19.44 -0.67 5.22
N VAL A 204 19.27 0.23 4.26
CA VAL A 204 19.63 0.01 2.84
C VAL A 204 20.75 0.95 2.43
N GLU A 205 21.70 0.43 1.65
CA GLU A 205 22.88 1.16 1.18
C GLU A 205 22.73 1.64 -0.27
N GLY A 206 23.64 2.51 -0.72
CA GLY A 206 23.72 2.96 -2.12
C GLY A 206 22.81 4.14 -2.48
N ALA A 207 22.90 4.58 -3.73
CA ALA A 207 22.04 5.61 -4.30
C ALA A 207 21.03 5.00 -5.26
N PHE A 208 19.90 5.66 -5.45
CA PHE A 208 18.76 5.13 -6.22
C PHE A 208 18.46 5.98 -7.44
N ASP A 209 18.17 5.30 -8.56
CA ASP A 209 17.66 5.90 -9.79
C ASP A 209 16.19 6.32 -9.60
N LEU A 210 15.46 5.60 -8.73
CA LEU A 210 14.08 5.91 -8.39
C LEU A 210 13.81 5.56 -6.92
N ILE A 211 13.30 6.54 -6.18
CA ILE A 211 12.70 6.35 -4.86
C ILE A 211 11.21 6.56 -5.05
N VAL A 212 10.39 5.63 -4.58
CA VAL A 212 8.93 5.81 -4.53
C VAL A 212 8.45 5.62 -3.10
N SER A 213 7.40 6.34 -2.72
CA SER A 213 6.81 6.19 -1.40
C SER A 213 5.36 6.68 -1.37
N ASN A 214 4.53 5.94 -0.64
CA ASN A 214 3.21 6.36 -0.19
C ASN A 214 3.18 6.13 1.33
N PRO A 215 3.87 6.99 2.11
CA PRO A 215 3.95 6.81 3.54
C PRO A 215 2.58 7.10 4.16
N PRO A 216 2.32 6.60 5.38
CA PRO A 216 1.21 7.09 6.18
C PRO A 216 1.26 8.62 6.30
N PHE A 217 0.13 9.29 6.08
CA PHE A 217 0.04 10.74 6.04
C PHE A 217 -1.12 11.32 6.87
N MET A 218 -1.85 10.47 7.60
CA MET A 218 -2.95 10.89 8.46
C MET A 218 -2.46 11.05 9.90
N VAL A 219 -3.14 11.84 10.73
CA VAL A 219 -2.98 11.79 12.18
C VAL A 219 -3.90 10.71 12.71
N ASP A 220 -3.36 9.72 13.41
CA ASP A 220 -4.17 8.68 14.03
C ASP A 220 -3.96 8.68 15.55
N ALA A 221 -5.00 9.04 16.29
CA ALA A 221 -4.94 9.06 17.76
C ALA A 221 -4.64 7.67 18.36
N ALA A 222 -4.90 6.59 17.62
CA ALA A 222 -4.55 5.22 18.01
C ALA A 222 -3.11 4.81 17.64
N GLY A 223 -2.35 5.68 16.96
CA GLY A 223 -0.95 5.46 16.58
C GLY A 223 -0.74 4.25 15.67
N ARG A 224 -1.71 3.89 14.82
CA ARG A 224 -1.56 2.74 13.92
C ARG A 224 -0.53 3.10 12.85
N ALA A 225 0.57 2.36 12.80
CA ALA A 225 1.73 2.64 11.94
C ALA A 225 1.40 2.72 10.44
N TYR A 226 0.35 2.05 9.95
CA TYR A 226 -0.06 2.13 8.54
C TYR A 226 -0.86 3.41 8.20
N ARG A 227 -1.21 4.22 9.22
CA ARG A 227 -2.09 5.39 9.09
C ARG A 227 -1.43 6.66 9.65
N ASP A 228 -0.75 6.57 10.78
CA ASP A 228 -0.14 7.71 11.46
C ASP A 228 1.14 8.20 10.76
N GLY A 229 1.06 9.37 10.11
CA GLY A 229 2.19 10.02 9.47
C GLY A 229 3.03 10.88 10.41
N GLY A 230 2.56 11.14 11.63
CA GLY A 230 3.26 11.99 12.60
C GLY A 230 3.47 13.44 12.12
N GLY A 231 4.17 14.23 12.92
CA GLY A 231 4.39 15.66 12.63
C GLY A 231 3.08 16.48 12.60
N VAL A 232 3.17 17.71 12.09
CA VAL A 232 2.00 18.59 11.99
C VAL A 232 1.04 18.04 10.93
N HIS A 233 -0.20 17.78 11.32
CA HIS A 233 -1.27 17.26 10.45
C HIS A 233 -0.96 15.94 9.73
N GLY A 234 0.01 15.14 10.20
CA GLY A 234 0.37 13.85 9.59
C GLY A 234 1.47 13.94 8.52
N SER A 235 2.08 15.11 8.32
CA SER A 235 3.09 15.34 7.26
C SER A 235 4.51 14.84 7.58
N GLY A 236 4.76 14.36 8.81
CA GLY A 236 6.11 14.08 9.31
C GLY A 236 6.87 13.03 8.50
N LEU A 237 6.26 11.87 8.26
CA LEU A 237 6.88 10.80 7.47
C LEU A 237 7.09 11.20 6.02
N SER A 238 6.15 11.92 5.41
CA SER A 238 6.29 12.44 4.04
C SER A 238 7.50 13.37 3.91
N LEU A 239 7.70 14.28 4.87
CA LEU A 239 8.89 15.15 4.89
C LEU A 239 10.18 14.36 5.13
N ALA A 240 10.15 13.37 6.03
CA ALA A 240 11.31 12.51 6.27
C ALA A 240 11.72 11.70 5.01
N VAL A 241 10.75 11.29 4.19
CA VAL A 241 11.02 10.67 2.88
C VAL A 241 11.69 11.66 1.92
N VAL A 242 11.19 12.90 1.84
CA VAL A 242 11.82 13.95 1.01
C VAL A 242 13.27 14.16 1.45
N GLU A 243 13.52 14.32 2.75
CA GLU A 243 14.86 14.46 3.31
C GLU A 243 15.77 13.25 3.02
N ALA A 244 15.24 12.02 3.10
CA ALA A 244 16.00 10.83 2.75
C ALA A 244 16.37 10.83 1.27
N ALA A 245 15.45 11.24 0.39
CA ALA A 245 15.68 11.32 -1.05
C ALA A 245 16.73 12.38 -1.41
N THR A 246 16.71 13.56 -0.77
CA THR A 246 17.71 14.61 -1.04
C THR A 246 19.15 14.15 -0.80
N ARG A 247 19.36 13.10 0.00
CA ARG A 247 20.67 12.50 0.27
C ARG A 247 20.98 11.24 -0.55
N ARG A 248 19.96 10.56 -1.08
CA ARG A 248 20.09 9.18 -1.61
C ARG A 248 19.71 9.02 -3.08
N LEU A 249 19.23 10.05 -3.76
CA LEU A 249 19.07 10.02 -5.21
C LEU A 249 20.43 10.02 -5.92
N ALA A 250 20.61 9.11 -6.89
CA ALA A 250 21.73 9.15 -7.83
C ALA A 250 21.60 10.37 -8.78
N PRO A 251 22.66 10.79 -9.49
CA PRO A 251 22.53 11.77 -10.58
C PRO A 251 21.50 11.32 -11.62
N GLY A 252 20.54 12.18 -11.97
CA GLY A 252 19.38 11.82 -12.80
C GLY A 252 18.34 10.93 -12.10
N GLY A 253 18.52 10.63 -10.82
CA GLY A 253 17.58 9.87 -10.00
C GLY A 253 16.41 10.73 -9.55
N SER A 254 15.24 10.12 -9.35
CA SER A 254 14.01 10.82 -9.01
C SER A 254 13.28 10.22 -7.79
N LEU A 255 12.64 11.06 -6.99
CA LEU A 255 11.62 10.72 -6.02
C LEU A 255 10.23 10.85 -6.68
N VAL A 256 9.34 9.89 -6.44
CA VAL A 256 7.89 10.03 -6.64
C VAL A 256 7.20 9.74 -5.31
N LEU A 257 6.72 10.79 -4.66
CA LEU A 257 6.06 10.73 -3.36
C LEU A 257 4.57 11.03 -3.52
N PHE A 258 3.71 10.12 -3.08
CA PHE A 258 2.28 10.36 -2.93
C PHE A 258 1.96 10.62 -1.46
N THR A 259 1.19 11.66 -1.17
CA THR A 259 0.84 12.02 0.22
C THR A 259 -0.52 12.71 0.30
N GLY A 260 -1.11 12.69 1.50
CA GLY A 260 -2.14 13.65 1.89
C GLY A 260 -1.53 14.90 2.50
N THR A 261 -2.23 16.02 2.38
CA THR A 261 -1.86 17.30 3.01
C THR A 261 -3.09 18.05 3.49
N ALA A 262 -3.04 18.61 4.70
CA ALA A 262 -4.08 19.47 5.23
C ALA A 262 -3.87 20.91 4.73
N ILE A 263 -4.94 21.50 4.19
CA ILE A 263 -4.95 22.89 3.74
C ILE A 263 -5.54 23.75 4.84
N VAL A 264 -4.80 24.75 5.32
CA VAL A 264 -5.20 25.61 6.45
C VAL A 264 -5.18 27.07 6.02
N GLY A 265 -6.35 27.71 5.97
CA GLY A 265 -6.50 29.06 5.44
C GLY A 265 -5.97 29.20 4.02
N GLY A 266 -6.25 28.21 3.16
CA GLY A 266 -5.79 28.14 1.77
C GLY A 266 -4.30 27.85 1.58
N ARG A 267 -3.56 27.49 2.65
CA ARG A 267 -2.12 27.20 2.59
C ARG A 267 -1.82 25.71 2.75
N ASP A 268 -0.95 25.21 1.90
CA ASP A 268 -0.39 23.86 1.96
C ASP A 268 0.96 23.88 2.68
N GLY A 269 0.95 23.49 3.96
CA GLY A 269 2.15 23.48 4.80
C GLY A 269 3.19 22.44 4.36
N PHE A 270 2.73 21.26 3.92
CA PHE A 270 3.61 20.21 3.42
C PHE A 270 4.33 20.68 2.15
N ARG A 271 3.58 21.21 1.18
CA ARG A 271 4.17 21.72 -0.08
C ARG A 271 5.26 22.76 0.19
N THR A 272 5.01 23.69 1.10
CA THR A 272 5.97 24.76 1.42
C THR A 272 7.28 24.15 1.91
N ALA A 273 7.21 23.30 2.95
CA ALA A 273 8.40 22.67 3.53
C ALA A 273 9.11 21.71 2.56
N ALA A 274 8.37 20.90 1.80
CA ALA A 274 8.95 19.96 0.86
C ALA A 274 9.65 20.67 -0.32
N CYS A 275 9.08 21.76 -0.82
CA CYS A 275 9.71 22.60 -1.85
C CYS A 275 11.00 23.25 -1.35
N GLU A 276 11.02 23.75 -0.10
CA GLU A 276 12.24 24.29 0.52
C GLU A 276 13.34 23.22 0.61
N LEU A 277 13.02 22.01 1.08
CA LEU A 277 13.96 20.89 1.11
C LEU A 277 14.51 20.54 -0.28
N CYS A 278 13.67 20.56 -1.31
CA CYS A 278 14.10 20.30 -2.69
C CYS A 278 15.00 21.42 -3.23
N ALA A 279 14.65 22.68 -2.95
CA ALA A 279 15.44 23.85 -3.34
C ALA A 279 16.83 23.85 -2.70
N ASP A 280 16.90 23.62 -1.39
CA ASP A 280 18.16 23.56 -0.64
C ASP A 280 19.07 22.44 -1.11
N ALA A 281 18.48 21.33 -1.58
CA ALA A 281 19.21 20.19 -2.13
C ALA A 281 19.55 20.32 -3.63
N GLY A 282 19.12 21.40 -4.29
CA GLY A 282 19.33 21.64 -5.72
C GLY A 282 18.67 20.59 -6.62
N LEU A 283 17.50 20.08 -6.21
CA LEU A 283 16.69 19.19 -7.03
C LEU A 283 15.84 20.00 -8.02
N ASP A 284 15.43 19.42 -9.14
CA ASP A 284 14.32 19.91 -9.95
C ASP A 284 13.03 19.24 -9.44
N TRP A 285 11.95 19.99 -9.18
CA TRP A 285 10.73 19.40 -8.65
C TRP A 285 9.44 19.89 -9.31
N ASP A 286 8.43 19.04 -9.25
CA ASP A 286 7.05 19.31 -9.63
C ASP A 286 6.12 18.84 -8.50
N TYR A 287 5.08 19.63 -8.23
CA TYR A 287 4.10 19.35 -7.18
C TYR A 287 2.70 19.46 -7.76
N ASP A 288 2.01 18.33 -7.87
CA ASP A 288 0.68 18.23 -8.45
C ASP A 288 -0.35 17.88 -7.37
N GLU A 289 -1.42 18.68 -7.27
CA GLU A 289 -2.57 18.36 -6.43
C GLU A 289 -3.50 17.46 -7.25
N VAL A 290 -3.47 16.16 -6.96
CA VAL A 290 -4.16 15.14 -7.76
C VAL A 290 -5.59 14.89 -7.32
N ASP A 291 -5.94 15.26 -6.08
CA ASP A 291 -7.31 15.21 -5.56
C ASP A 291 -7.49 16.38 -4.58
N PRO A 292 -8.34 17.37 -4.88
CA PRO A 292 -8.42 18.58 -4.06
C PRO A 292 -9.13 18.34 -2.73
N ASP A 293 -9.99 17.33 -2.60
CA ASP A 293 -10.79 17.18 -1.38
C ASP A 293 -11.14 15.71 -1.13
N VAL A 294 -10.45 15.13 -0.15
CA VAL A 294 -10.67 13.77 0.33
C VAL A 294 -10.70 13.76 1.85
N TYR A 295 -11.23 12.68 2.42
CA TYR A 295 -11.22 12.47 3.87
C TYR A 295 -11.94 13.56 4.68
N GLY A 296 -13.01 14.15 4.11
CA GLY A 296 -13.79 15.19 4.80
C GLY A 296 -14.32 14.76 6.17
N GLU A 297 -14.51 13.46 6.40
CA GLU A 297 -14.87 12.92 7.72
C GLU A 297 -13.79 13.13 8.80
N GLU A 298 -12.53 13.34 8.42
CA GLU A 298 -11.42 13.54 9.35
C GLU A 298 -11.37 14.97 9.90
N LEU A 299 -12.05 15.92 9.22
CA LEU A 299 -12.17 17.32 9.65
C LEU A 299 -12.98 17.47 10.95
N ASP A 300 -13.84 16.48 11.26
CA ASP A 300 -14.57 16.43 12.53
C ASP A 300 -13.62 16.13 13.73
N GLY A 301 -12.39 15.66 13.45
CA GLY A 301 -11.40 15.29 14.46
C GLY A 301 -10.54 16.48 14.94
N PRO A 302 -10.06 16.45 16.20
CA PRO A 302 -9.28 17.55 16.78
C PRO A 302 -7.96 17.80 16.06
N ALA A 303 -7.40 16.79 15.39
CA ALA A 303 -6.15 16.90 14.65
C ALA A 303 -6.27 17.76 13.38
N TYR A 304 -7.47 17.92 12.84
CA TYR A 304 -7.75 18.65 11.60
C TYR A 304 -8.77 19.77 11.80
N ALA A 305 -9.03 20.17 13.05
CA ALA A 305 -10.06 21.16 13.39
C ALA A 305 -9.83 22.54 12.75
N GLU A 306 -8.59 22.86 12.37
CA GLU A 306 -8.21 24.10 11.69
C GLU A 306 -8.04 23.93 10.18
N ALA A 307 -8.17 22.70 9.65
CA ALA A 307 -8.03 22.44 8.22
C ALA A 307 -9.32 22.75 7.47
N ASP A 308 -9.18 23.47 6.34
CA ASP A 308 -10.26 23.75 5.41
C ASP A 308 -10.66 22.47 4.64
N ARG A 309 -9.66 21.68 4.24
CA ARG A 309 -9.79 20.43 3.48
C ARG A 309 -8.51 19.59 3.59
N ILE A 310 -8.59 18.32 3.21
CA ILE A 310 -7.43 17.45 3.03
C ILE A 310 -7.31 17.12 1.55
N ALA A 311 -6.16 17.44 0.95
CA ALA A 311 -5.85 17.16 -0.45
C ALA A 311 -4.97 15.91 -0.56
N LEU A 312 -4.95 15.30 -1.75
CA LEU A 312 -3.90 14.36 -2.15
C LEU A 312 -3.00 15.03 -3.17
N ALA A 313 -1.70 14.82 -3.00
CA ALA A 313 -0.69 15.40 -3.87
C ALA A 313 0.38 14.37 -4.27
N VAL A 314 1.02 14.64 -5.39
CA VAL A 314 2.22 13.95 -5.86
C VAL A 314 3.35 14.97 -5.95
N LEU A 315 4.44 14.72 -5.22
CA LEU A 315 5.70 15.42 -5.39
C LEU A 315 6.65 14.54 -6.20
N THR A 316 7.11 15.07 -7.33
CA THR A 316 8.22 14.50 -8.08
C THR A 316 9.45 15.38 -7.91
N ALA A 317 10.58 14.83 -7.48
CA ALA A 317 11.82 15.58 -7.33
C ALA A 317 12.99 14.82 -7.95
N THR A 318 13.76 15.45 -8.83
CA THR A 318 14.83 14.83 -9.62
C THR A 318 16.17 15.48 -9.35
N ARG A 319 17.22 14.69 -9.17
CA ARG A 319 18.58 15.20 -9.08
C ARG A 319 19.11 15.48 -10.49
N PRO A 320 19.64 16.68 -10.77
CA PRO A 320 20.34 16.96 -12.03
C PRO A 320 21.51 15.98 -12.29
N ILE A 321 21.89 15.81 -13.56
CA ILE A 321 23.01 14.96 -13.99
C ILE A 321 24.35 15.66 -13.76
#